data_AF-A0A2W4MJH5-F1
#
_entry.id   AF-A0A2W4MJH5-F1
#
_cell.length_a   1.000
_cell.length_b   1.000
_cell.length_c   1.000
_cell.angle_alpha   90.00
_cell.angle_beta   90.00
_cell.angle_gamma   90.00
#
_symmetry.space_group_name_H-M   'P 1'
#
loop_
_entity.id
_entity.type
_entity.pdbx_description
1 polymer ?
#
loop_
_entity_poly.entity_id
_entity_poly.type
_entity_poly.pdbx_seq_one_letter_code
_entity_poly.pdbx_strand_id
1 'polypeptide(L)'
;LMTSPEVKPAIATHDDELIELALDLAKERSEPYEFQMLYGVRPDLQRKIVAAGHPLRVYLPFGSQWYPYLTRRLAERPANTWFFFRALLGGR
;
A
#
# COMPACT_ATOMS: atom_id res chain seq x y z
N LEU A 1 5.57 -6.59 -15.81
CA LEU A 1 4.29 -7.06 -15.21
C LEU A 1 3.11 -6.24 -15.73
N MET A 2 3.13 -4.90 -15.60
CA MET A 2 2.05 -4.04 -16.13
C MET A 2 1.84 -4.16 -17.65
N THR A 3 2.86 -4.59 -18.40
CA THR A 3 2.78 -4.83 -19.86
C THR A 3 2.33 -6.24 -20.25
N SER A 4 2.17 -7.16 -19.28
CA SER A 4 1.78 -8.55 -19.57
C SER A 4 0.27 -8.71 -19.39
N PRO A 5 -0.45 -9.19 -20.42
CA PRO A 5 -1.91 -9.33 -20.35
C PRO A 5 -2.35 -10.51 -19.46
N GLU A 6 -1.52 -11.53 -19.28
CA GLU A 6 -1.88 -12.75 -18.52
C GLU A 6 -1.69 -12.62 -17.01
N VAL A 7 -1.02 -11.57 -16.57
CA VAL A 7 -0.74 -11.35 -15.15
C VAL A 7 -1.68 -10.28 -14.61
N LYS A 8 -2.18 -10.46 -13.39
CA LYS A 8 -2.85 -9.39 -12.62
C LYS A 8 -1.87 -8.82 -11.58
N PRO A 9 -1.25 -7.65 -11.81
CA PRO A 9 -0.28 -7.08 -10.89
C PRO A 9 -0.92 -6.59 -9.60
N ALA A 10 -0.20 -6.79 -8.49
CA ALA A 10 -0.48 -6.20 -7.19
C ALA A 10 0.67 -5.26 -6.82
N ILE A 11 0.43 -3.95 -6.90
CA ILE A 11 1.44 -2.91 -6.66
C ILE A 11 1.39 -2.51 -5.19
N ALA A 12 2.25 -3.15 -4.38
CA ALA A 12 2.30 -2.92 -2.94
C ALA A 12 3.32 -1.83 -2.57
N THR A 13 2.88 -0.57 -2.46
CA THR A 13 3.75 0.57 -2.13
C THR A 13 2.99 1.70 -1.43
N HIS A 14 3.73 2.58 -0.74
CA HIS A 14 3.22 3.85 -0.17
C HIS A 14 3.98 5.07 -0.71
N ASP A 15 4.84 4.83 -1.70
CA ASP A 15 5.68 5.84 -2.35
C ASP A 15 4.89 6.50 -3.48
N ASP A 16 4.83 7.84 -3.46
CA ASP A 16 4.06 8.61 -4.43
C ASP A 16 4.64 8.47 -5.85
N GLU A 17 5.96 8.47 -6.02
CA GLU A 17 6.59 8.38 -7.33
C GLU A 17 6.33 7.02 -7.99
N LEU A 18 6.36 5.95 -7.19
CA LEU A 18 6.04 4.61 -7.69
C LEU A 18 4.56 4.44 -8.03
N ILE A 19 3.68 5.14 -7.32
CA ILE A 19 2.23 5.14 -7.62
C ILE A 19 1.98 5.87 -8.94
N GLU A 20 2.52 7.08 -9.11
CA GLU A 20 2.36 7.84 -10.34
C GLU A 20 2.92 7.06 -11.55
N LEU A 21 4.09 6.44 -11.40
CA LEU A 21 4.64 5.58 -12.45
C LEU A 21 3.71 4.41 -12.79
N ALA A 22 3.12 3.76 -11.78
CA ALA A 22 2.18 2.66 -12.00
C ALA A 22 0.87 3.12 -12.66
N LEU A 23 0.41 4.33 -12.34
CA LEU A 23 -0.75 4.96 -12.98
C LEU A 23 -0.48 5.29 -14.45
N ASP A 24 0.70 5.82 -14.75
CA ASP A 24 1.12 6.09 -16.12
C ASP A 24 1.17 4.82 -16.96
N LEU A 25 1.77 3.74 -16.42
CA LEU A 25 1.80 2.43 -17.07
C LEU A 25 0.41 1.79 -17.20
N ALA A 26 -0.54 2.15 -16.32
CA ALA A 26 -1.90 1.65 -16.38
C ALA A 26 -2.75 2.30 -17.49
N LYS A 27 -2.36 3.48 -18.01
CA LYS A 27 -3.09 4.17 -19.09
C LYS A 27 -3.19 3.33 -20.36
N GLU A 28 -2.16 2.54 -20.65
CA GLU A 28 -2.08 1.68 -21.84
C GLU A 28 -2.59 0.25 -21.58
N ARG A 29 -3.04 -0.02 -20.35
CA ARG A 29 -3.43 -1.36 -19.92
C ARG A 29 -4.95 -1.48 -19.79
N SER A 30 -5.52 -2.53 -20.39
CA SER A 30 -6.95 -2.84 -20.28
C SER A 30 -7.25 -3.91 -19.22
N GLU A 31 -6.24 -4.72 -18.88
CA GLU A 31 -6.35 -5.85 -17.98
C GLU A 31 -6.28 -5.41 -16.52
N PRO A 32 -6.95 -6.15 -15.60
CA PRO A 32 -7.00 -5.78 -14.20
C PRO A 32 -5.62 -5.65 -13.54
N TYR A 33 -5.56 -4.77 -12.54
CA TYR A 33 -4.46 -4.60 -11.59
C TYR A 33 -5.03 -4.13 -10.25
N GLU A 34 -4.21 -4.04 -9.20
CA GLU A 34 -4.60 -3.41 -7.94
C GLU A 34 -3.41 -2.76 -7.23
N PHE A 35 -3.66 -1.65 -6.55
CA PHE A 35 -2.77 -1.11 -5.54
C PHE A 35 -2.98 -1.84 -4.21
N GLN A 36 -1.90 -1.99 -3.44
CA GLN A 36 -1.96 -2.55 -2.09
C GLN A 36 -1.24 -1.66 -1.10
N MET A 37 -1.92 -1.32 -0.01
CA MET A 37 -1.38 -0.48 1.07
C MET A 37 -1.65 -1.12 2.42
N LEU A 38 -0.94 -0.66 3.44
CA LEU A 38 -1.11 -1.10 4.82
C LEU A 38 -2.16 -0.24 5.52
N TYR A 39 -2.96 -0.87 6.37
CA TYR A 39 -3.93 -0.16 7.20
C TYR A 39 -3.23 0.89 8.08
N GLY A 40 -3.83 2.08 8.18
CA GLY A 40 -3.31 3.22 8.96
C GLY A 40 -2.21 4.03 8.26
N VAL A 41 -1.59 3.50 7.20
CA VAL A 41 -0.45 4.16 6.56
C VAL A 41 -0.90 5.02 5.37
N ARG A 42 -0.63 6.34 5.43
CA ARG A 42 -0.99 7.32 4.39
C ARG A 42 -2.48 7.24 3.98
N PRO A 43 -3.44 7.36 4.93
CA PRO A 43 -4.87 7.23 4.63
C PRO A 43 -5.39 8.26 3.61
N ASP A 44 -4.76 9.43 3.52
CA ASP A 44 -5.09 10.44 2.50
C ASP A 44 -4.79 9.95 1.09
N LEU A 45 -3.65 9.27 0.91
CA LEU A 45 -3.24 8.70 -0.36
C LEU A 45 -4.16 7.54 -0.74
N GLN A 46 -4.52 6.69 0.22
CA GLN A 46 -5.50 5.62 0.01
C GLN A 46 -6.83 6.18 -0.53
N ARG A 47 -7.33 7.25 0.08
CA ARG A 47 -8.56 7.94 -0.36
C ARG A 47 -8.40 8.55 -1.75
N LYS A 48 -7.26 9.17 -2.07
CA LYS A 48 -6.99 9.74 -3.39
C LYS A 48 -7.00 8.67 -4.49
N ILE A 49 -6.33 7.53 -4.27
CA ILE A 49 -6.29 6.42 -5.22
C ILE A 49 -7.70 5.91 -5.53
N VAL A 50 -8.51 5.68 -4.49
CA VAL A 50 -9.90 5.22 -4.65
C VAL A 50 -10.76 6.28 -5.33
N ALA A 51 -10.62 7.55 -4.95
CA ALA A 51 -11.37 8.65 -5.57
C ALA A 51 -11.03 8.85 -7.05
N ALA A 52 -9.81 8.53 -7.46
CA ALA A 52 -9.39 8.50 -8.86
C ALA A 52 -9.90 7.25 -9.63
N GLY A 53 -10.66 6.37 -8.98
CA GLY A 53 -11.28 5.19 -9.61
C GLY A 53 -10.37 3.97 -9.67
N HIS A 54 -9.22 3.98 -9.00
CA HIS A 54 -8.29 2.87 -9.06
C HIS A 54 -8.55 1.83 -7.94
N PRO A 55 -8.45 0.53 -8.26
CA PRO A 55 -8.65 -0.53 -7.27
C PRO A 55 -7.53 -0.52 -6.22
N LEU A 56 -7.93 -0.46 -4.95
CA LEU A 56 -7.03 -0.48 -3.80
C LEU A 56 -7.45 -1.57 -2.80
N ARG A 57 -6.47 -2.36 -2.34
CA ARG A 57 -6.62 -3.31 -1.23
C ARG A 57 -5.81 -2.84 -0.04
N VAL A 58 -6.44 -2.80 1.13
CA VAL A 58 -5.77 -2.42 2.38
C VAL A 58 -5.51 -3.67 3.22
N TYR A 59 -4.25 -3.92 3.53
CA TYR A 59 -3.82 -5.02 4.40
C TYR A 59 -3.99 -4.64 5.87
N LEU A 60 -4.92 -5.32 6.55
CA LEU A 60 -5.22 -5.15 7.96
C LEU A 60 -4.60 -6.30 8.77
N PRO A 61 -3.49 -6.08 9.51
CA PRO A 61 -3.02 -7.06 10.48
C PRO A 61 -4.02 -7.14 11.64
N PHE A 62 -4.42 -8.36 12.02
CA PHE A 62 -5.35 -8.62 13.12
C PHE A 62 -4.90 -9.83 13.95
N GLY A 63 -5.38 -9.90 15.19
CA GLY A 63 -5.10 -11.01 16.12
C GLY A 63 -4.52 -10.57 17.46
N SER A 64 -4.57 -11.47 18.45
CA SER A 64 -4.10 -11.22 19.82
C SER A 64 -2.58 -11.13 19.94
N GLN A 65 -1.84 -11.72 19.00
CA GLN A 65 -0.38 -11.72 18.95
C GLN A 65 0.19 -10.54 18.15
N TRP A 66 -0.41 -9.35 18.30
CA TRP A 66 -0.01 -8.15 17.57
C TRP A 66 1.40 -7.66 17.95
N TYR A 67 1.80 -7.84 19.22
CA TYR A 67 3.08 -7.35 19.73
C TYR A 67 4.29 -8.09 19.14
N PRO A 68 4.37 -9.43 19.12
CA PRO A 68 5.43 -10.15 18.42
C PRO A 68 5.49 -9.87 16.90
N TYR A 69 4.32 -9.71 16.26
CA TYR A 69 4.25 -9.37 14.84
C TYR A 69 4.86 -7.98 14.57
N LEU A 70 4.48 -6.99 15.38
CA LEU A 70 4.99 -5.63 15.28
C LEU A 70 6.50 -5.58 15.53
N THR A 71 6.98 -6.17 16.62
CA THR A 71 8.42 -6.13 16.95
C THR A 71 9.28 -6.78 15.88
N ARG A 72 8.83 -7.89 15.27
CA ARG A 72 9.53 -8.49 14.13
C ARG A 72 9.57 -7.55 12.92
N ARG A 73 8.45 -6.90 12.59
CA ARG A 73 8.37 -5.93 11.48
C ARG A 73 9.24 -4.69 11.69
N LEU A 74 9.36 -4.25 12.94
CA LEU A 74 10.21 -3.11 13.32
C LEU A 74 11.71 -3.49 13.29
N ALA A 75 12.06 -4.70 13.75
CA ALA A 75 13.43 -5.19 13.77
C ALA A 75 13.99 -5.46 12.35
N GLU A 76 13.16 -5.96 11.43
CA GLU A 76 13.57 -6.25 10.05
C GLU A 76 13.84 -4.99 9.21
N ARG A 77 13.21 -3.85 9.53
CA ARG A 77 13.40 -2.58 8.80
C ARG A 77 13.29 -1.37 9.75
N PRO A 78 14.38 -0.98 10.43
CA PRO A 78 14.39 0.14 11.37
C PRO A 78 13.90 1.45 10.76
N ALA A 79 14.20 1.70 9.47
CA ALA A 79 13.78 2.91 8.76
C ALA A 79 12.26 3.02 8.57
N ASN A 80 11.52 1.90 8.52
CA ASN A 80 10.06 1.92 8.33
C ASN A 80 9.30 2.13 9.65
N THR A 81 9.95 1.98 10.79
CA THR A 81 9.33 2.09 12.12
C THR A 81 8.64 3.44 12.32
N TRP A 82 9.31 4.54 11.94
CA TRP A 82 8.80 5.90 12.10
C TRP A 82 7.47 6.15 11.38
N PHE A 83 7.31 5.57 10.19
CA PHE A 83 6.11 5.73 9.37
C PHE A 83 4.90 4.99 9.98
N PHE A 84 5.13 3.80 10.55
CA PHE A 84 4.11 3.04 11.29
C PHE A 84 3.72 3.71 12.62
N PHE A 85 4.67 4.26 13.37
CA PHE A 85 4.37 4.99 14.60
C PHE A 85 3.56 6.27 14.34
N ARG A 86 3.85 7.02 13.26
CA ARG A 86 3.01 8.16 12.84
C ARG A 86 1.62 7.74 12.41
N ALA A 87 1.46 6.61 11.75
CA ALA A 87 0.17 6.04 11.35
C ALA A 87 -0.71 5.68 12.56
N LEU A 88 -0.12 5.13 13.64
CA LEU A 88 -0.83 4.80 14.87
C LEU A 88 -1.18 6.04 15.72
N LEU A 89 -0.33 7.07 15.71
CA LEU A 89 -0.53 8.31 16.49
C LEU A 89 -1.35 9.39 15.76
N GLY A 90 -1.46 9.30 14.44
CA GLY A 90 -2.19 10.26 13.58
C GLY A 90 -3.68 9.99 13.42
N GLY A 91 -4.25 9.05 14.18
CA GLY A 91 -5.69 8.82 14.26
C GLY A 91 -6.41 9.89 15.08
N ARG A 92 -6.45 11.12 14.57
CA ARG A 92 -7.41 12.17 14.95
C ARG A 92 -7.91 12.87 13.70
#